data_AF-A0A517Z9X9-F1
#
_entry.id   AF-A0A517Z9X9-F1
#
_cell.length_a   1.000
_cell.length_b   1.000
_cell.length_c   1.000
_cell.angle_alpha   90.00
_cell.angle_beta   90.00
_cell.angle_gamma   90.00
#
_symmetry.space_group_name_H-M   'P 1'
#
loop_
_entity.id
_entity.type
_entity.pdbx_description
1 polymer ?
#
loop_
_entity_poly.entity_id
_entity_poly.type
_entity_poly.pdbx_seq_one_letter_code
_entity_poly.pdbx_strand_id
1 'polypeptide(L)' 'MTDWDEDDWDDIPDDDDDESITLPCPACGADVYEDADVCPVCGEFIIRSSRVWDGQPAWWIGLGLLGIAAVVLVLLLV' A
#
# COMPACT_ATOMS: atom_id res chain seq x y z
N MET A 1 46.71 -17.70 -1.75
CA MET A 1 45.69 -18.74 -1.91
C MET A 1 44.72 -18.49 -0.79
N THR A 2 43.67 -17.73 -1.07
CA THR A 2 42.57 -17.55 -0.13
C THR A 2 41.63 -18.68 -0.47
N ASP A 3 41.65 -19.70 0.40
CA ASP A 3 40.67 -20.78 0.43
C ASP A 3 39.37 -20.09 0.84
N TRP A 4 38.46 -19.93 -0.11
CA TRP A 4 37.15 -19.39 0.15
C TRP A 4 36.32 -20.59 0.61
N ASP A 5 35.96 -20.61 1.90
CA ASP A 5 35.04 -21.60 2.48
C ASP A 5 33.73 -21.59 1.66
N GLU A 6 33.55 -22.62 0.83
CA GLU A 6 32.43 -22.79 -0.11
C GLU A 6 31.15 -23.29 0.60
N ASP A 7 31.20 -23.54 1.92
CA ASP A 7 30.14 -24.18 2.73
C ASP A 7 29.13 -23.23 3.40
N ASP A 8 29.21 -21.90 3.20
CA ASP A 8 28.31 -20.92 3.88
C ASP A 8 27.02 -20.61 3.09
N TRP A 9 26.89 -21.12 1.85
CA TRP A 9 25.77 -20.78 0.97
C TRP A 9 24.55 -21.72 1.07
N ASP A 10 24.68 -22.89 1.71
CA ASP A 10 23.61 -23.90 1.79
C ASP A 10 22.58 -23.64 2.90
N ASP A 11 22.84 -22.68 3.81
CA ASP A 11 21.98 -22.33 4.96
C ASP A 11 21.30 -20.96 4.80
N ILE A 12 21.12 -20.47 3.57
CA ILE A 12 20.18 -19.38 3.30
C ILE A 12 18.79 -20.02 3.16
N PRO A 13 17.89 -19.88 4.15
CA PRO A 13 16.52 -20.31 3.95
C PRO A 13 15.94 -19.55 2.75
N ASP A 14 15.43 -20.30 1.77
CA ASP A 14 14.59 -19.75 0.71
C ASP A 14 13.40 -19.07 1.39
N ASP A 15 13.48 -17.76 1.55
CA ASP A 15 12.38 -16.91 1.99
C ASP A 15 11.43 -16.82 0.79
N ASP A 16 10.63 -17.89 0.61
CA ASP A 16 9.58 -18.06 -0.41
C ASP A 16 8.44 -17.03 -0.29
N ASP A 17 8.69 -15.86 0.31
CA ASP A 17 7.78 -14.73 0.48
C ASP A 17 8.06 -13.59 -0.52
N ASP A 18 8.92 -13.80 -1.53
CA ASP A 18 9.02 -12.93 -2.72
C ASP A 18 7.89 -13.26 -3.74
N GLU A 19 6.66 -13.42 -3.26
CA GLU A 19 5.46 -13.48 -4.11
C GLU A 19 5.27 -12.09 -4.72
N SER A 20 5.73 -11.91 -5.96
CA SER A 20 5.52 -10.68 -6.71
C SER A 20 4.05 -10.24 -6.64
N ILE A 21 3.78 -9.13 -5.96
CA ILE A 21 2.42 -8.68 -5.65
C ILE A 21 1.70 -8.32 -6.97
N THR A 22 0.76 -9.16 -7.38
CA THR A 22 -0.14 -8.89 -8.50
C THR A 22 -1.50 -8.45 -8.00
N LEU A 23 -2.11 -7.50 -8.71
CA LEU A 23 -3.44 -7.00 -8.43
C LEU A 23 -4.34 -7.11 -9.67
N PRO A 24 -5.66 -7.23 -9.49
CA PRO A 24 -6.58 -7.27 -10.62
C PRO A 24 -6.71 -5.88 -11.26
N CYS A 25 -6.57 -5.82 -12.58
CA CYS A 25 -6.78 -4.59 -13.34
C CYS A 25 -8.23 -4.09 -13.19
N PRO A 26 -8.48 -2.81 -12.85
CA PRO A 26 -9.83 -2.29 -12.64
C PRO A 26 -10.69 -2.25 -13.91
N ALA A 27 -10.08 -2.31 -15.09
CA ALA A 27 -10.78 -2.28 -16.38
C ALA A 27 -11.16 -3.66 -16.91
N CYS A 28 -10.28 -4.66 -16.78
CA CYS A 28 -10.50 -6.00 -17.37
C CYS A 28 -10.45 -7.16 -16.35
N GLY A 29 -10.00 -6.92 -15.13
CA GLY A 29 -9.89 -7.93 -14.08
C GLY A 29 -8.70 -8.87 -14.19
N ALA A 30 -7.80 -8.68 -15.16
CA ALA A 30 -6.60 -9.50 -15.29
C ALA A 30 -5.57 -9.20 -14.18
N ASP A 31 -4.88 -10.23 -13.70
CA ASP A 31 -3.78 -10.07 -12.76
C ASP A 31 -2.59 -9.37 -13.42
N VAL A 32 -2.21 -8.24 -12.83
CA VAL A 32 -1.13 -7.37 -13.31
C VAL A 32 -0.24 -6.99 -12.14
N TYR A 33 1.05 -6.84 -12.40
CA TYR A 33 1.99 -6.36 -11.39
C TYR A 33 1.57 -4.99 -10.87
N GLU A 34 1.76 -4.77 -9.58
CA GLU A 34 1.33 -3.50 -8.98
C GLU A 34 2.02 -2.26 -9.54
N ASP A 35 3.25 -2.43 -10.02
CA ASP A 35 4.08 -1.37 -10.57
C ASP A 35 3.80 -1.09 -12.06
N ALA A 36 2.86 -1.81 -12.67
CA ALA A 36 2.52 -1.61 -14.07
C ALA A 36 1.70 -0.33 -14.28
N ASP A 37 2.23 0.62 -15.05
CA ASP A 37 1.49 1.84 -15.42
C ASP A 37 0.32 1.56 -16.38
N VAL A 38 0.51 0.57 -17.26
CA VAL A 38 -0.43 0.19 -18.33
C VAL A 38 -0.68 -1.31 -18.27
N CYS A 39 -1.95 -1.71 -18.30
CA CYS A 39 -2.31 -3.13 -18.31
C CYS A 39 -1.88 -3.80 -19.64
N PRO A 40 -1.07 -4.88 -19.63
CA PRO A 40 -0.64 -5.57 -20.85
C PRO A 40 -1.76 -6.36 -21.52
N VAL A 41 -2.88 -6.60 -20.84
CA VAL A 41 -4.01 -7.39 -21.36
C VAL A 41 -5.01 -6.52 -22.11
N CYS A 42 -5.37 -5.36 -21.58
CA CYS A 42 -6.36 -4.46 -22.20
C CYS A 42 -5.80 -3.15 -22.76
N GLY A 43 -4.59 -2.76 -22.37
CA GLY A 43 -3.96 -1.50 -22.78
C GLY A 43 -4.48 -0.25 -22.06
N GLU A 44 -5.32 -0.40 -21.02
CA GLU A 44 -5.82 0.72 -20.22
C GLU A 44 -4.82 1.10 -19.11
N PHE A 45 -4.78 2.39 -18.76
CA PHE A 45 -3.95 2.89 -17.66
C PHE A 45 -4.50 2.45 -16.30
N ILE A 46 -3.61 1.99 -15.41
CA ILE A 46 -3.98 1.52 -14.08
C ILE A 46 -4.08 2.74 -13.14
N ILE A 47 -5.28 3.30 -13.03
CA ILE A 47 -5.55 4.43 -12.14
C ILE A 47 -6.01 3.89 -10.79
N ARG A 48 -5.09 3.74 -9.83
CA ARG A 48 -5.45 3.42 -8.45
C ARG A 48 -6.18 4.62 -7.82
N SER A 49 -7.50 4.54 -7.71
CA SER A 49 -8.24 5.39 -6.78
C SER A 49 -8.04 4.83 -5.37
N SER A 50 -6.94 5.20 -4.70
CA SER A 50 -6.80 4.96 -3.26
C SER A 50 -7.85 5.82 -2.55
N ARG A 51 -9.04 5.26 -2.32
CA ARG A 51 -10.01 5.87 -1.41
C ARG A 51 -9.35 5.84 -0.04
N VAL A 52 -8.79 6.98 0.37
CA VAL A 52 -8.18 7.21 1.69
C VAL A 52 -9.12 6.80 2.84
N TRP A 53 -10.42 6.65 2.55
CA TRP A 53 -11.48 6.34 3.51
C TRP A 53 -11.86 4.87 3.70
N ASP A 54 -11.29 3.90 2.97
CA ASP A 54 -11.73 2.49 3.07
C ASP A 54 -11.24 1.74 4.35
N GLY A 55 -10.63 2.44 5.31
CA GLY A 55 -10.11 1.81 6.54
C GLY A 55 -10.19 2.63 7.82
N GLN A 56 -10.76 3.85 7.81
CA GLN A 56 -10.80 4.66 9.03
C GLN A 56 -12.11 4.43 9.79
N PRO A 57 -12.05 3.90 11.03
CA PRO A 57 -13.25 3.69 11.82
C PRO A 57 -13.86 5.06 12.15
N ALA A 58 -15.17 5.19 11.93
CA ALA A 58 -15.91 6.45 11.92
C ALA A 58 -15.74 7.31 13.19
N TRP A 59 -15.26 6.74 14.31
CA TRP A 59 -14.93 7.48 15.52
C TRP A 59 -13.78 8.49 15.34
N TRP A 60 -12.82 8.24 14.44
CA TRP A 60 -11.73 9.20 14.16
C TRP A 60 -12.26 10.49 13.52
N ILE A 61 -13.27 10.38 12.65
CA ILE A 61 -13.94 11.53 12.04
C ILE A 61 -14.61 12.37 13.15
N GLY A 62 -15.24 11.70 14.11
CA GLY A 62 -15.83 12.33 15.30
C GLY A 62 -14.80 13.08 16.15
N LEU A 63 -13.64 12.48 16.43
CA LEU A 63 -12.56 13.15 17.17
C LEU A 63 -11.99 14.35 16.43
N GLY A 64 -11.78 14.23 15.12
CA GLY A 64 -11.32 15.34 14.29
C GLY A 64 -12.28 16.53 14.36
N LEU A 65 -13.58 16.28 14.20
CA LEU A 65 -14.62 17.32 14.31
C LEU A 65 -14.69 17.93 15.71
N LEU A 66 -14.61 17.12 16.76
CA LEU A 66 -14.62 17.60 18.15
C LEU A 66 -13.44 18.54 18.42
N GLY A 67 -12.24 18.15 17.98
CA GLY A 67 -11.03 18.97 18.13
C GLY A 67 -11.14 20.32 17.42
N ILE A 68 -11.60 20.31 16.17
CA ILE A 68 -11.82 21.54 15.39
C ILE A 68 -12.84 22.44 16.10
N ALA A 69 -13.97 21.88 16.56
CA ALA A 69 -14.99 22.65 17.26
C ALA A 69 -14.47 23.28 18.56
N ALA A 70 -13.64 22.56 19.33
CA ALA A 70 -13.03 23.07 20.56
C ALA A 70 -12.08 24.24 20.27
N VAL A 71 -11.25 24.14 19.23
CA VAL A 71 -10.33 25.23 18.83
C VAL A 71 -11.11 26.46 18.40
N VAL A 72 -12.15 26.29 17.59
CA VAL A 72 -13.01 27.40 17.15
C VAL A 72 -13.68 28.07 18.35
N LEU A 73 -14.19 27.30 19.32
CA LEU A 73 -14.78 27.86 20.54
C LEU A 73 -13.77 28.68 21.35
N VAL A 74 -12.55 28.17 21.54
CA VAL A 74 -11.50 28.91 22.25
C VAL A 74 -11.19 30.23 21.55
N LEU A 75 -11.04 30.22 20.22
CA LEU A 75 -10.77 31.43 19.44
C LEU A 75 -11.92 32.45 19.46
N LEU A 76 -13.17 32.01 19.62
CA LEU A 76 -14.33 32.90 19.74
C LEU A 76 -14.52 33.45 21.16
N LEU A 77 -13.94 32.79 22.17
CA LEU A 77 -14.05 33.17 23.59
C LEU A 77 -12.87 34.01 24.08
N VAL A 78 -11.79 34.09 23.30
CA VAL A 78 -10.63 34.99 23.49
C VAL A 78 -10.88 36.33 22.82
#